data_AF-A0A956F2K4-F1
#
_entry.id   AF-A0A956F2K4-F1
#
_cell.length_a   1.000
_cell.length_b   1.000
_cell.length_c   1.000
_cell.angle_alpha   90.00
_cell.angle_beta   90.00
_cell.angle_gamma   90.00
#
_symmetry.space_group_name_H-M   'P 1'
#
loop_
_entity.id
_entity.type
_entity.pdbx_description
1 polymer ?
#
loop_
_entity_poly.entity_id
_entity_poly.type
_entity_poly.pdbx_seq_one_letter_code
_entity_poly.pdbx_strand_id
1 'polypeptide(L)'
;AGIFGEGKSVVAQLYGIGVYAGFTLVVSALLFGLLKVTMGLRVSEEEELEGLDAGEHDMHAYDMGTGISARHHAPVHEAEPMPAE
;
A
#
# COMPACT_ATOMS: atom_id res chain seq x y z
N ALA A 1 -20.41 2.75 27.94
CA ALA A 1 -21.64 3.13 27.21
C ALA A 1 -21.35 3.24 25.71
N GLY A 2 -21.92 2.34 24.89
CA GLY A 2 -21.73 2.29 23.44
C GLY A 2 -22.65 3.23 22.65
N ILE A 3 -23.02 2.84 21.43
CA ILE A 3 -23.93 3.56 20.51
C ILE A 3 -25.33 3.82 21.11
N PHE A 4 -25.76 3.02 22.09
CA PHE A 4 -27.07 3.12 22.78
C PHE A 4 -26.99 3.71 24.21
N GLY A 5 -25.95 4.50 24.52
CA GLY A 5 -25.84 5.14 25.84
C GLY A 5 -26.93 6.19 26.09
N GLU A 6 -27.32 6.36 27.35
CA GLU A 6 -28.27 7.40 27.76
C GLU A 6 -27.77 8.79 27.32
N GLY A 7 -28.65 9.61 26.73
CA GLY A 7 -28.30 10.92 26.17
C GLY A 7 -27.59 10.91 24.80
N LYS A 8 -27.35 9.74 24.18
CA LYS A 8 -26.76 9.65 22.83
C LYS A 8 -27.82 9.48 21.75
N SER A 9 -27.68 10.26 20.67
CA SER A 9 -28.52 10.15 19.48
C SER A 9 -27.84 9.32 18.40
N VAL A 10 -28.56 8.32 17.85
CA VAL A 10 -28.10 7.54 16.69
C VAL A 10 -27.99 8.44 15.45
N VAL A 11 -28.90 9.42 15.31
CA VAL A 11 -28.88 10.37 14.19
C VAL A 11 -27.62 11.24 14.21
N ALA A 12 -27.20 11.71 15.39
CA ALA A 12 -25.96 12.48 15.51
C ALA A 12 -24.71 11.66 15.12
N GLN A 13 -24.71 10.36 15.41
CA GLN A 13 -23.62 9.46 15.03
C GLN A 13 -23.58 9.20 13.53
N LEU A 14 -24.75 8.94 12.91
CA LEU A 14 -24.86 8.80 11.46
C LEU A 14 -24.46 10.08 10.72
N TYR A 15 -24.82 11.25 11.27
CA TYR A 15 -24.37 12.54 10.75
C TYR A 15 -22.84 12.64 10.79
N GLY A 16 -22.21 12.31 11.92
CA GLY A 16 -20.76 12.28 12.03
C GLY A 16 -20.10 11.38 10.98
N ILE A 17 -20.62 10.15 10.79
CA ILE A 17 -20.14 9.23 9.75
C ILE A 17 -20.26 9.86 8.36
N GLY A 18 -21.40 10.47 8.04
CA GLY A 18 -21.63 11.12 6.76
C GLY A 18 -20.68 12.29 6.51
N VAL A 19 -20.40 13.11 7.53
CA VAL A 19 -19.45 14.22 7.44
C VAL A 19 -18.04 13.71 7.20
N TYR A 20 -17.57 12.73 7.96
CA TYR A 20 -16.23 12.19 7.77
C TYR A 20 -16.08 11.50 6.42
N ALA A 21 -17.05 10.67 6.01
CA ALA A 21 -17.03 10.00 4.71
C ALA A 21 -17.04 11.01 3.56
N GLY A 22 -17.88 12.04 3.63
CA GLY A 22 -17.93 13.10 2.62
C GLY A 22 -16.61 13.87 2.54
N PHE A 23 -16.08 14.28 3.69
CA PHE A 23 -14.81 15.00 3.76
C PHE A 23 -13.65 14.18 3.20
N THR A 24 -13.49 12.92 3.63
CA THR A 24 -12.38 12.08 3.20
C THR A 24 -12.45 11.78 1.71
N LEU A 25 -13.65 11.48 1.18
CA LEU A 25 -13.83 11.23 -0.26
C LEU A 25 -13.50 12.47 -1.09
N VAL A 26 -14.00 13.65 -0.70
CA VAL A 26 -13.76 14.90 -1.44
C VAL A 26 -12.29 15.28 -1.40
N VAL A 27 -11.67 15.31 -0.22
CA VAL A 27 -10.25 15.69 -0.08
C VAL A 27 -9.34 14.69 -0.79
N SER A 28 -9.61 13.39 -0.65
CA SER A 28 -8.83 12.36 -1.34
C SER A 28 -8.99 12.47 -2.87
N ALA A 29 -10.21 12.64 -3.37
CA ALA A 29 -10.45 12.79 -4.80
C ALA A 29 -9.75 14.02 -5.39
N LEU A 30 -9.75 15.15 -4.67
CA LEU A 30 -9.03 16.35 -5.08
C LEU A 30 -7.51 16.13 -5.06
N LEU A 31 -6.97 15.55 -3.99
CA LEU A 31 -5.55 15.29 -3.84
C LEU A 31 -5.03 14.31 -4.90
N PHE A 32 -5.65 13.14 -5.01
CA PHE A 32 -5.27 12.12 -5.99
C PHE A 32 -5.56 12.57 -7.42
N GLY A 33 -6.63 13.35 -7.64
CA GLY A 33 -6.94 13.96 -8.93
C GLY A 33 -5.87 14.96 -9.35
N LEU A 34 -5.38 15.80 -8.43
CA LEU A 34 -4.28 16.72 -8.69
C LEU A 34 -2.98 15.98 -8.99
N LEU A 35 -2.63 14.99 -8.17
CA LEU A 35 -1.43 14.16 -8.40
C LEU A 35 -1.49 13.45 -9.75
N LYS A 36 -2.68 12.99 -10.18
CA LYS A 36 -2.88 12.35 -11.48
C LYS A 36 -2.55 13.27 -12.66
N VAL A 37 -2.86 14.56 -12.57
CA VAL A 37 -2.62 15.51 -13.67
C VAL A 37 -1.24 16.15 -13.63
N THR A 38 -0.57 16.16 -12.48
CA THR A 38 0.76 16.77 -12.34
C THR A 38 1.90 15.79 -12.63
N MET A 39 1.90 14.62 -11.98
CA MET A 39 3.01 13.66 -12.07
C MET A 39 2.57 12.20 -12.28
N GLY A 40 1.34 11.86 -11.90
CA GLY A 40 0.88 10.47 -11.84
C GLY A 40 1.35 9.76 -10.56
N LEU A 41 0.61 8.71 -10.19
CA LEU A 41 0.90 7.85 -9.01
C LEU A 41 1.25 6.41 -9.37
N ARG A 42 0.88 5.97 -10.57
CA ARG A 42 1.18 4.63 -11.08
C ARG A 42 2.18 4.76 -12.22
N VAL A 43 3.10 3.80 -12.26
CA VAL A 43 4.01 3.60 -13.38
C VAL A 43 3.26 3.10 -14.62
N SER A 44 3.99 2.94 -15.73
CA SER A 44 3.42 2.36 -16.94
C SER A 44 2.97 0.90 -16.71
N GLU A 45 2.03 0.40 -17.52
CA GLU A 45 1.57 -0.99 -17.41
C GLU A 45 2.70 -2.00 -17.61
N GLU A 46 3.64 -1.69 -18.51
CA GLU A 46 4.83 -2.51 -18.75
C GLU A 46 5.73 -2.60 -17.50
N GLU A 47 6.00 -1.47 -16.87
CA GLU A 47 6.81 -1.38 -15.64
C GLU A 47 6.10 -1.97 -14.42
N GLU A 48 4.76 -1.87 -14.36
CA GLU A 48 3.95 -2.54 -13.33
C GLU A 48 4.02 -4.07 -13.46
N LEU A 49 4.13 -4.60 -14.68
CA LEU A 49 4.29 -6.03 -14.94
C LEU A 49 5.71 -6.55 -14.68
N GLU A 50 6.74 -5.76 -15.02
CA GLU A 50 8.14 -6.10 -14.78
C GLU A 50 8.50 -6.06 -13.29
N GLY A 51 7.86 -5.16 -12.54
CA GLY A 51 8.07 -4.97 -11.12
C GLY A 51 9.10 -3.86 -10.84
N LEU A 52 8.76 -2.97 -9.91
CA LEU A 52 9.54 -1.77 -9.60
C LEU A 52 10.97 -2.09 -9.10
N ASP A 53 11.16 -3.21 -8.42
CA ASP A 53 12.48 -3.61 -7.91
C ASP A 53 13.46 -3.93 -9.05
N ALA A 54 12.96 -4.47 -10.17
CA ALA A 54 13.79 -4.75 -11.34
C ALA A 54 14.25 -3.45 -12.02
N GLY A 55 13.35 -2.47 -12.16
CA GLY A 55 13.65 -1.18 -12.78
C GLY A 55 14.50 -0.24 -11.91
N GLU A 56 14.31 -0.23 -10.59
CA GLU A 56 14.99 0.72 -9.68
C GLU A 56 16.19 0.12 -8.94
N HIS A 57 16.15 -1.18 -8.63
CA HIS A 57 17.13 -1.83 -7.76
C HIS A 57 17.89 -2.97 -8.45
N ASP A 58 17.60 -3.29 -9.71
CA ASP A 58 18.18 -4.41 -10.47
C ASP A 58 18.11 -5.74 -9.69
N MET A 59 17.04 -5.90 -8.90
CA MET A 59 16.82 -7.03 -8.01
C MET A 59 15.38 -7.52 -8.14
N HIS A 60 15.21 -8.84 -8.06
CA HIS A 60 13.89 -9.44 -7.84
C HIS A 60 13.76 -9.76 -6.35
N ALA A 61 12.76 -9.19 -5.67
CA ALA A 61 12.55 -9.38 -4.23
C ALA A 61 12.34 -10.85 -3.82
N TYR A 62 11.80 -11.67 -4.73
CA TYR A 62 11.58 -13.09 -4.51
C TYR A 62 11.99 -13.90 -5.73
N ASP A 63 12.76 -14.96 -5.51
CA ASP A 63 12.95 -16.03 -6.50
C ASP A 63 11.67 -16.87 -6.51
N MET A 64 10.67 -16.42 -7.26
CA MET A 64 9.41 -17.15 -7.49
C MET A 64 9.74 -18.39 -8.31
N GLY A 65 10.14 -19.45 -7.61
CA GLY A 65 10.76 -20.64 -8.16
C GLY A 65 9.96 -21.33 -9.26
N THR A 66 10.24 -20.95 -10.50
CA THR A 66 10.48 -21.94 -11.56
C THR A 66 11.97 -22.26 -11.50
N GLY A 67 12.32 -23.45 -11.00
CA GLY A 67 13.68 -23.86 -10.64
C GLY A 67 14.69 -23.97 -11.80
N ILE A 68 14.83 -22.95 -12.64
CA ILE A 68 15.86 -22.79 -13.67
C ILE A 68 16.22 -21.29 -13.81
N SER A 69 16.72 -20.64 -12.75
CA SER A 69 17.59 -19.46 -12.93
C SER A 69 18.63 -19.27 -11.83
N ALA A 70 18.92 -20.33 -11.08
CA ALA A 70 20.08 -20.36 -10.19
C ALA A 70 21.34 -20.52 -11.05
N ARG A 71 21.98 -19.41 -11.47
CA ARG A 71 23.43 -19.29 -11.71
C ARG A 71 23.86 -17.89 -12.22
N HIS A 72 23.69 -16.85 -11.40
CA HIS A 72 24.67 -15.75 -11.33
C HIS A 72 24.60 -14.94 -10.02
N HIS A 73 25.07 -15.56 -8.94
CA HIS A 73 25.93 -15.00 -7.88
C HIS A 73 25.62 -13.62 -7.23
N ALA A 74 25.11 -13.69 -5.99
CA ALA A 74 25.78 -13.07 -4.83
C ALA A 74 25.55 -13.94 -3.58
N PRO A 75 26.56 -14.16 -2.72
CA PRO A 75 26.34 -14.86 -1.45
C PRO A 75 25.55 -13.95 -0.52
N VAL A 76 24.29 -14.33 -0.28
CA VAL A 76 23.54 -13.88 0.89
C VAL A 76 24.40 -14.16 2.12
N HIS A 77 24.92 -13.11 2.74
CA HIS A 77 25.42 -13.18 4.10
C HIS A 77 24.29 -13.84 4.89
N GLU A 78 24.53 -15.06 5.35
CA GLU A 78 23.56 -15.92 6.01
C GLU A 78 22.73 -15.05 6.97
N ALA A 79 21.41 -15.08 6.76
CA ALA A 79 20.48 -14.56 7.74
C ALA A 79 20.76 -15.33 9.03
N GLU A 80 21.58 -14.74 9.92
CA GLU A 80 21.77 -15.27 11.25
C GLU A 80 20.38 -15.41 11.87
N PRO A 81 20.02 -16.58 12.42
CA PRO A 81 18.72 -16.76 13.03
C PRO A 81 18.58 -15.73 14.15
N MET A 82 17.52 -14.93 14.08
CA MET A 82 17.18 -13.93 15.11
C MET A 82 17.27 -14.60 16.49
N PRO A 83 18.10 -14.09 17.41
CA PRO A 83 18.27 -14.71 18.71
C PRO A 83 16.93 -14.71 19.44
N ALA A 84 16.55 -15.88 19.94
CA ALA A 84 15.37 -16.07 20.76
C ALA A 84 15.71 -15.66 22.19
N GLU A 85 15.71 -14.36 22.47
CA GLU A 85 15.62 -13.81 23.83
C GLU A 85 14.37 -12.94 23.97
#